data_AF-A0AAX3M0M4-F1
#
_entry.id   AF-A0AAX3M0M4-F1
#
_cell.length_a   1.000
_cell.length_b   1.000
_cell.length_c   1.000
_cell.angle_alpha   90.00
_cell.angle_beta   90.00
_cell.angle_gamma   90.00
#
_symmetry.space_group_name_H-M   'P 1'
#
loop_
_entity.id
_entity.type
_entity.pdbx_description
1 polymer ?
#
loop_
_entity_poly.entity_id
_entity_poly.type
_entity_poly.pdbx_seq_one_letter_code
_entity_poly.pdbx_strand_id
1 'polypeptide(L)' 'MSNDNGLGDKVKGAVSKAKGEVKDQVGNATNNTSLQAEGKVDKAKGAVQQKVGEAKDDHNRH' A
#
# COMPACT_ATOMS: atom_id res chain seq x y z
N MET A 1 34.06 18.58 -13.78
CA MET A 1 33.34 17.41 -14.31
C MET A 1 31.84 17.71 -14.29
N SER A 2 31.23 17.57 -15.47
CA SER A 2 29.81 17.50 -15.85
C SER A 2 28.85 18.69 -15.60
N ASN A 3 28.26 19.07 -16.74
CA ASN A 3 27.44 20.23 -17.07
C ASN A 3 26.18 19.67 -17.74
N ASP A 4 25.10 19.32 -17.02
CA ASP A 4 23.86 18.78 -17.63
C ASP A 4 22.64 18.91 -16.69
N ASN A 5 22.14 20.14 -16.45
CA ASN A 5 20.97 20.42 -15.59
C ASN A 5 19.70 20.87 -16.36
N GLY A 6 19.51 20.42 -17.61
CA GLY A 6 18.32 20.81 -18.40
C GLY A 6 17.64 19.68 -19.17
N LEU A 7 18.43 18.76 -19.72
CA LEU A 7 17.92 17.57 -20.44
C LEU A 7 17.75 16.38 -19.49
N GLY A 8 18.64 16.23 -18.51
CA GLY A 8 18.58 15.18 -17.49
C GLY A 8 17.29 15.23 -16.66
N ASP A 9 16.81 16.42 -16.30
CA ASP A 9 15.56 16.61 -15.55
C ASP A 9 14.31 16.31 -16.39
N LYS A 10 14.29 16.71 -17.68
CA LYS A 10 13.17 16.38 -18.58
C LYS A 10 13.09 14.88 -18.86
N VAL A 11 14.23 14.22 -19.07
CA VAL A 11 14.32 12.77 -19.26
C VAL A 11 13.98 12.02 -17.97
N LYS A 12 14.46 12.48 -16.81
CA LYS A 12 14.06 11.93 -15.49
C LYS A 12 12.56 12.09 -15.24
N GLY A 13 11.98 13.22 -15.64
CA GLY A 13 10.55 13.48 -15.54
C GLY A 13 9.72 12.54 -16.42
N ALA A 14 10.14 12.34 -17.68
CA ALA A 14 9.48 11.44 -18.61
C ALA A 14 9.60 9.96 -18.19
N VAL A 15 10.78 9.53 -17.74
CA VAL A 15 11.01 8.17 -17.22
C VAL A 15 10.20 7.92 -15.94
N SER A 16 10.09 8.92 -15.06
CA SER A 16 9.27 8.82 -13.85
C SER A 16 7.78 8.75 -14.17
N LYS A 17 7.29 9.52 -15.15
CA LYS A 17 5.90 9.42 -15.62
C LYS A 17 5.60 8.06 -16.23
N ALA A 18 6.45 7.57 -17.13
CA ALA A 18 6.28 6.26 -17.75
C ALA A 18 6.33 5.12 -16.72
N LYS A 19 7.28 5.15 -15.77
CA LYS A 19 7.29 4.21 -14.65
C LYS A 19 6.05 4.33 -13.77
N GLY A 20 5.57 5.55 -13.54
CA GLY A 20 4.33 5.84 -12.81
C GLY A 20 3.14 5.17 -13.48
N GLU A 21 2.90 5.45 -14.76
CA GLU A 21 1.80 4.86 -15.54
C GLU A 21 1.89 3.33 -15.64
N VAL A 22 3.09 2.76 -15.80
CA VAL A 22 3.27 1.31 -15.80
C VAL A 22 2.96 0.72 -14.42
N LYS A 23 3.36 1.38 -13.33
CA LYS A 23 3.09 0.91 -11.96
C LYS A 23 1.63 1.13 -11.55
N ASP A 24 0.97 2.14 -12.10
CA ASP A 24 -0.47 2.39 -11.95
C ASP A 24 -1.28 1.38 -12.75
N GLN A 25 -0.88 1.09 -13.99
CA GLN A 25 -1.52 0.04 -14.79
C GLN A 25 -1.28 -1.33 -14.18
N VAL A 26 -0.05 -1.67 -13.78
CA VAL A 26 0.23 -2.94 -13.10
C VAL A 26 -0.46 -2.95 -11.74
N GLY A 27 -0.51 -1.86 -10.98
CA GLY A 27 -1.19 -1.80 -9.68
C GLY A 27 -2.71 -1.98 -9.80
N ASN A 28 -3.34 -1.30 -10.76
CA ASN A 28 -4.77 -1.43 -11.06
C ASN A 28 -5.12 -2.76 -11.73
N ALA A 29 -4.28 -3.25 -12.65
CA ALA A 29 -4.47 -4.54 -13.33
C ALA A 29 -4.12 -5.74 -12.45
N THR A 30 -3.18 -5.57 -11.50
CA THR A 30 -2.86 -6.60 -10.51
C THR A 30 -4.09 -6.90 -9.68
N ASN A 31 -5.06 -5.96 -9.53
CA ASN A 31 -6.42 -6.18 -8.98
C ASN A 31 -6.44 -7.35 -8.00
N ASN A 32 -5.51 -7.27 -7.04
CA ASN A 32 -4.89 -8.47 -6.50
C ASN A 32 -5.89 -9.07 -5.56
N THR A 33 -6.69 -9.94 -6.14
CA THR A 33 -7.82 -10.57 -5.47
C THR A 33 -7.29 -11.33 -4.27
N SER A 34 -6.03 -11.78 -4.30
CA SER A 34 -5.31 -12.29 -3.13
C SER A 34 -5.07 -11.22 -2.08
N LEU A 35 -4.45 -10.06 -2.38
CA LEU A 35 -4.27 -8.98 -1.39
C LEU A 35 -5.60 -8.41 -0.87
N GLN A 36 -6.64 -8.31 -1.72
CA GLN A 36 -7.97 -7.91 -1.27
C GLN A 36 -8.64 -8.98 -0.40
N ALA A 37 -8.46 -10.26 -0.70
CA ALA A 37 -8.99 -11.37 0.11
C ALA A 37 -8.24 -11.47 1.45
N GLU A 38 -6.92 -11.44 1.43
CA GLU A 38 -6.05 -11.39 2.61
C GLU A 38 -6.41 -10.19 3.47
N GLY A 39 -6.53 -8.99 2.89
CA GLY A 39 -6.93 -7.79 3.63
C GLY A 39 -8.34 -7.87 4.23
N LYS A 40 -9.29 -8.56 3.59
CA LYS A 40 -10.63 -8.81 4.16
C LYS A 40 -10.59 -9.81 5.30
N VAL A 41 -9.80 -10.88 5.16
CA VAL A 41 -9.60 -11.90 6.21
C VAL A 41 -8.88 -11.30 7.42
N ASP A 42 -7.85 -10.48 7.21
CA ASP A 42 -7.14 -9.79 8.28
C ASP A 42 -8.00 -8.77 8.99
N LYS A 43 -8.82 -7.98 8.27
CA LYS A 43 -9.80 -7.09 8.91
C LYS A 43 -10.79 -7.87 9.78
N ALA A 44 -11.29 -9.00 9.30
CA ALA A 44 -12.22 -9.83 10.08
C ALA A 44 -11.54 -10.39 11.33
N LYS A 45 -10.30 -10.91 11.21
CA LYS A 45 -9.51 -11.38 12.35
C LYS A 45 -9.22 -10.26 13.35
N GLY A 46 -8.82 -9.09 12.88
CA GLY A 46 -8.55 -7.92 13.71
C GLY A 46 -9.79 -7.45 14.48
N ALA A 47 -10.96 -7.38 13.83
CA ALA A 47 -12.21 -7.02 14.49
C ALA A 47 -12.62 -8.02 15.58
N VAL A 48 -12.42 -9.32 15.33
CA VAL A 48 -12.69 -10.37 16.33
C VAL A 48 -11.71 -10.26 17.50
N GLN A 49 -10.42 -10.10 17.22
CA GLN A 49 -9.41 -9.90 18.26
C GLN A 49 -9.65 -8.64 19.08
N GLN A 50 -10.08 -7.55 18.45
CA GLN A 50 -10.37 -6.30 19.13
C GLN A 50 -11.56 -6.47 20.08
N LYS A 51 -12.66 -7.08 19.64
CA LYS A 51 -13.81 -7.37 20.51
C LYS A 51 -13.48 -8.31 21.66
N VAL A 52 -12.69 -9.36 21.40
CA VAL A 52 -12.21 -10.27 22.46
C VAL A 52 -11.25 -9.55 23.39
N GLY A 53 -10.42 -8.65 22.86
CA GLY A 53 -9.50 -7.80 23.60
C GLY A 53 -10.26 -6.86 24.53
N GLU A 54 -11.21 -6.09 24.03
CA GLU A 54 -12.07 -5.20 24.80
C GLU A 54 -12.84 -5.98 25.90
N ALA A 55 -13.42 -7.14 25.58
CA ALA A 55 -14.11 -7.97 26.56
C ALA A 55 -13.19 -8.56 27.65
N LYS A 56 -11.91 -8.79 27.32
CA LYS A 56 -10.89 -9.23 28.29
C LYS A 56 -10.28 -8.05 29.07
N ASP A 57 -10.16 -6.89 28.44
CA ASP A 57 -9.61 -5.67 29.03
C ASP A 57 -10.53 -5.11 30.12
N ASP A 58 -11.86 -5.22 29.93
CA ASP A 58 -12.87 -4.89 30.93
C ASP A 58 -12.72 -5.72 32.24
N HIS A 59 -12.07 -6.89 32.19
CA HIS A 59 -11.80 -7.72 33.37
C HIS A 59 -10.42 -7.52 33.99
N ASN A 60 -9.49 -6.79 33.36
CA ASN A 60 -8.13 -6.59 33.87
C ASN A 60 -7.91 -5.21 34.52
N ARG A 61 -9.00 -4.47 34.79
CA ARG A 61 -8.98 -3.16 35.46
C ARG A 61 -9.65 -3.17 36.84
N HIS A 62 -9.51 -4.26 37.60
CA HIS A 62 -9.81 -4.30 39.03
C HIS A 62 -8.55 -4.65 39.84
#